data_AF-A0A7S2AB23-F1
#
_entry.id   AF-A0A7S2AB23-F1
#
_cell.length_a   1.000
_cell.length_b   1.000
_cell.length_c   1.000
_cell.angle_alpha   90.00
_cell.angle_beta   90.00
_cell.angle_gamma   90.00
#
_symmetry.space_group_name_H-M   'P 1'
#
loop_
_entity.id
_entity.type
_entity.pdbx_description
1 polymer ?
#
loop_
_entity_poly.entity_id
_entity_poly.type
_entity_poly.pdbx_seq_one_letter_code
_entity_poly.pdbx_strand_id
1 'polypeptide(L)'
;ALAVLVTFVFVEHSENIAAFFASVFDAERFKKWLLETLTKIDRDGGWSGMALYSLSLALWEFAGLSTIPLETAAGMAFGMGRGIAANALGKLGGAMLAFGLGRILFEEK
;
A
#
# COMPACT_ATOMS: atom_id res chain seq x y z
N ALA A 1 -20.18 -11.92 -8.55
CA ALA A 1 -20.11 -11.71 -10.01
C ALA A 1 -19.23 -10.51 -10.37
N LEU A 2 -19.48 -9.31 -9.82
CA LEU A 2 -18.70 -8.10 -10.11
C LEU A 2 -17.21 -8.21 -9.73
N ALA A 3 -16.89 -8.77 -8.55
CA ALA A 3 -15.50 -8.95 -8.11
C ALA A 3 -14.70 -9.87 -9.04
N VAL A 4 -15.30 -10.97 -9.51
CA VAL A 4 -14.67 -11.89 -10.48
C VAL A 4 -14.47 -11.22 -11.83
N LEU A 5 -15.42 -10.38 -12.27
CA LEU A 5 -15.31 -9.62 -13.51
C LEU A 5 -14.20 -8.55 -13.42
N VAL A 6 -14.09 -7.88 -12.27
CA VAL A 6 -13.01 -6.92 -12.00
C VAL A 6 -11.66 -7.64 -11.97
N THR A 7 -11.54 -8.79 -11.30
CA THR A 7 -10.30 -9.58 -11.30
C THR A 7 -9.96 -10.08 -12.70
N PHE A 8 -10.95 -10.49 -13.50
CA PHE A 8 -10.74 -10.97 -14.88
C PHE A 8 -10.27 -9.85 -15.81
N VAL A 9 -10.89 -8.66 -15.75
CA VAL A 9 -10.45 -7.47 -16.49
C VAL A 9 -9.06 -7.02 -16.03
N PHE A 10 -8.75 -7.10 -14.74
CA PHE A 10 -7.43 -6.75 -14.21
C PHE A 10 -6.34 -7.73 -14.65
N VAL A 11 -6.66 -9.02 -14.77
CA VAL A 11 -5.76 -10.06 -15.28
C VAL A 11 -5.55 -9.89 -16.79
N GLU A 12 -6.62 -9.64 -17.54
CA GLU A 12 -6.61 -9.52 -19.00
C GLU A 12 -5.97 -8.20 -19.50
N HIS A 13 -5.99 -7.13 -18.69
CA HIS A 13 -5.30 -5.86 -18.98
C HIS A 13 -4.08 -5.59 -18.08
N SER A 14 -3.60 -6.61 -17.37
CA SER A 14 -2.45 -6.50 -16.46
C SER A 14 -1.21 -5.95 -17.14
N GLU A 15 -0.97 -6.29 -18.42
CA GLU A 15 0.17 -5.78 -19.19
C GLU A 15 0.04 -4.30 -19.55
N ASN A 16 -1.17 -3.81 -19.86
CA ASN A 16 -1.43 -2.40 -20.18
C ASN A 16 -1.41 -1.51 -18.92
N ILE A 17 -1.88 -2.03 -17.80
CA ILE A 17 -1.79 -1.36 -16.50
C ILE A 17 -0.33 -1.37 -16.03
N ALA A 18 0.38 -2.49 -16.15
CA ALA A 18 1.81 -2.58 -15.83
C ALA A 18 2.65 -1.65 -16.72
N ALA A 19 2.33 -1.51 -18.02
CA ALA A 19 3.01 -0.59 -18.91
C ALA A 19 2.72 0.89 -18.59
N PHE A 20 1.48 1.24 -18.23
CA PHE A 20 1.12 2.59 -17.78
C PHE A 20 1.78 2.94 -16.44
N PHE A 21 1.79 2.01 -15.48
CA PHE A 21 2.54 2.18 -14.24
C PHE A 21 4.05 2.21 -14.49
N ALA A 22 4.60 1.37 -15.37
CA ALA A 22 6.03 1.37 -15.68
C ALA A 22 6.49 2.64 -16.43
N SER A 23 5.61 3.28 -17.22
CA SER A 23 5.94 4.54 -17.89
C SER A 23 5.77 5.77 -16.99
N VAL A 24 4.90 5.70 -15.98
CA VAL A 24 4.63 6.80 -15.03
C VAL A 24 5.50 6.70 -13.77
N PHE A 25 5.83 5.49 -13.34
CA PHE A 25 6.80 5.20 -12.27
C PHE A 25 8.13 4.81 -12.89
N ASP A 26 9.04 5.77 -12.98
CA ASP A 26 10.46 5.48 -12.96
C ASP A 26 10.76 4.76 -11.62
N ALA A 27 10.72 3.43 -11.64
CA ALA A 27 10.72 2.57 -10.46
C ALA A 27 11.94 2.80 -9.56
N GLU A 28 13.08 3.13 -10.17
CA GLU A 28 14.32 3.50 -9.48
C GLU A 28 14.16 4.83 -8.75
N ARG A 29 13.60 5.85 -9.42
CA ARG A 29 13.36 7.16 -8.83
C ARG A 29 12.34 7.12 -7.70
N PHE A 30 11.26 6.37 -7.90
CA PHE A 30 10.25 6.17 -6.86
C PHE A 30 10.82 5.42 -5.65
N LYS A 31 11.56 4.34 -5.88
CA LYS A 31 12.19 3.56 -4.81
C LYS A 31 13.17 4.40 -3.98
N LYS A 32 14.01 5.21 -4.63
CA LYS A 32 14.92 6.14 -3.94
C LYS A 32 14.17 7.17 -3.12
N TRP A 33 13.20 7.85 -3.72
CA TRP A 33 12.36 8.83 -3.04
C TRP A 33 11.64 8.23 -1.82
N LEU A 34 11.11 7.02 -1.97
CA LEU A 34 10.35 6.35 -0.93
C LEU A 34 11.26 5.91 0.22
N LEU A 35 12.43 5.35 -0.07
CA LEU A 35 13.43 5.02 0.95
C LEU A 35 13.92 6.27 1.68
N GLU A 36 14.24 7.35 0.97
CA GLU A 36 14.66 8.62 1.58
C GLU A 36 13.58 9.21 2.49
N THR A 37 12.33 9.18 2.04
CA THR A 37 11.17 9.66 2.80
C THR A 37 10.95 8.83 4.06
N LEU A 38 10.95 7.50 3.95
CA LEU A 38 10.76 6.61 5.11
C LEU A 38 11.93 6.71 6.10
N THR A 39 13.16 6.83 5.61
CA THR A 39 14.34 7.00 6.45
C THR A 39 14.29 8.33 7.19
N LYS A 40 13.85 9.40 6.53
CA LYS A 40 13.63 10.70 7.17
C LYS A 40 12.53 10.63 8.24
N ILE A 41 11.44 9.94 7.93
CA ILE A 41 10.33 9.72 8.86
C ILE A 41 10.76 8.91 10.09
N ASP A 42 11.58 7.87 9.92
CA ASP A 42 12.14 7.10 11.05
C ASP A 42 13.03 7.99 11.91
N ARG A 43 13.95 8.73 11.27
CA ARG A 43 14.95 9.55 11.93
C ARG A 43 14.37 10.73 12.70
N ASP A 44 13.39 11.43 12.12
CA ASP A 44 12.82 12.65 12.70
C ASP A 44 11.55 12.37 13.52
N GLY A 45 10.82 11.29 13.21
CA GLY A 45 9.48 11.04 13.73
C GLY A 45 9.34 9.84 14.67
N GLY A 46 10.29 8.89 14.66
CA GLY A 46 10.22 7.67 15.47
C GLY A 46 8.86 6.96 15.38
N TRP A 47 8.19 6.78 16.52
CA TRP A 47 6.86 6.14 16.61
C TRP A 47 5.75 6.90 15.86
N SER A 48 5.79 8.23 15.87
CA SER A 48 4.82 9.05 15.14
C SER A 48 4.98 8.88 13.62
N GLY A 49 6.23 8.68 13.18
CA GLY A 49 6.55 8.38 11.79
C GLY A 49 6.01 7.03 11.33
N MET A 50 6.16 5.99 12.16
CA MET A 50 5.56 4.67 11.90
C MET A 50 4.02 4.72 11.83
N ALA A 51 3.38 5.52 12.68
CA ALA A 51 1.93 5.69 12.65
C ALA A 51 1.47 6.34 11.32
N LEU A 52 2.17 7.39 10.88
CA LEU A 52 1.89 8.05 9.60
C LEU A 52 2.10 7.11 8.40
N TYR A 53 3.17 6.31 8.44
CA TYR A 53 3.42 5.28 7.43
C TYR A 53 2.28 4.25 7.41
N SER A 54 1.87 3.74 8.57
CA SER A 54 0.84 2.70 8.66
C SER A 54 -0.51 3.21 8.15
N LEU A 55 -0.86 4.48 8.43
CA LEU A 55 -2.05 5.13 7.87
C LEU A 55 -1.96 5.29 6.35
N SER A 56 -0.81 5.73 5.85
CA SER A 56 -0.58 5.85 4.40
C SER A 56 -0.69 4.49 3.71
N LEU A 57 -0.15 3.43 4.32
CA LEU A 57 -0.23 2.06 3.82
C LEU A 57 -1.66 1.53 3.85
N ALA A 58 -2.43 1.84 4.89
CA ALA A 58 -3.84 1.45 4.99
C ALA A 58 -4.69 2.09 3.88
N LEU A 59 -4.48 3.37 3.58
CA LEU A 59 -5.14 4.05 2.46
C LEU A 59 -4.72 3.48 1.11
N TRP A 60 -3.43 3.14 0.97
CA TRP A 60 -2.87 2.53 -0.25
C TRP A 60 -3.44 1.13 -0.51
N GLU A 61 -3.51 0.29 0.53
CA GLU A 61 -4.11 -1.04 0.48
C GLU A 61 -5.63 -0.95 0.22
N PHE A 62 -6.32 0.01 0.84
CA PHE A 62 -7.73 0.28 0.58
C PHE A 62 -7.99 0.62 -0.90
N ALA A 63 -7.06 1.34 -1.56
CA ALA A 63 -7.13 1.64 -2.99
C ALA A 63 -6.85 0.42 -3.89
N GLY A 64 -6.48 -0.74 -3.33
CA GLY A 64 -6.20 -1.97 -4.06
C GLY A 64 -4.86 -1.97 -4.81
N LEU A 65 -3.93 -1.11 -4.41
CA LEU A 65 -2.62 -0.97 -5.06
C LEU A 65 -1.58 -1.94 -4.46
N SER A 66 -0.57 -2.31 -5.25
CA SER A 66 0.50 -3.19 -4.79
C SER A 66 1.28 -2.55 -3.64
N THR A 67 1.37 -3.26 -2.51
CA THR A 67 2.06 -2.82 -1.29
C THR A 67 3.49 -3.36 -1.16
N ILE A 68 3.90 -4.32 -1.99
CA ILE A 68 5.23 -4.95 -1.97
C ILE A 68 6.41 -3.94 -1.91
N PRO A 69 6.45 -2.88 -2.75
CA PRO A 69 7.57 -1.92 -2.69
C PRO A 69 7.56 -1.10 -1.40
N LEU A 70 6.38 -0.75 -0.86
CA LEU A 70 6.26 -0.03 0.42
C LEU A 70 6.69 -0.91 1.59
N GLU A 71 6.32 -2.18 1.58
CA GLU A 71 6.67 -3.13 2.64
C GLU A 71 8.17 -3.38 2.69
N THR A 72 8.78 -3.56 1.52
CA THR A 72 10.21 -3.78 1.37
C THR A 72 11.00 -2.58 1.86
N ALA A 73 10.58 -1.37 1.46
CA ALA A 73 11.26 -0.15 1.87
C ALA A 73 11.06 0.18 3.37
N ALA A 74 9.90 -0.14 3.95
CA ALA A 74 9.66 0.00 5.38
C ALA A 74 10.52 -0.97 6.20
N GLY A 75 10.71 -2.19 5.73
CA GLY A 75 11.65 -3.14 6.34
C GLY A 75 13.10 -2.65 6.33
N MET A 76 13.49 -1.93 5.26
CA MET A 76 14.81 -1.30 5.15
C MET A 76 14.95 -0.04 6.01
N ALA A 77 13.90 0.78 6.11
CA ALA A 77 13.95 2.05 6.82
C ALA A 77 13.76 1.92 8.34
N PHE A 78 12.78 1.13 8.80
CA PHE A 78 12.43 1.01 10.22
C PHE A 78 13.11 -0.20 10.90
N GLY A 79 13.78 -1.05 10.13
CA GLY A 79 14.29 -2.34 10.56
C GLY A 79 13.21 -3.43 10.59
N MET A 80 13.64 -4.69 10.65
CA MET A 80 12.75 -5.84 10.39
C MET A 80 11.57 -5.96 11.37
N GLY A 81 11.80 -5.84 12.69
CA GLY A 81 10.75 -6.01 13.69
C GLY A 81 9.68 -4.90 13.62
N ARG A 82 10.11 -3.64 13.57
CA ARG A 82 9.21 -2.48 13.48
C ARG A 82 8.55 -2.38 12.12
N GLY A 83 9.28 -2.65 11.04
CA GLY A 83 8.74 -2.71 9.69
C GLY A 83 7.62 -3.74 9.55
N ILE A 84 7.80 -4.96 10.08
CA ILE A 84 6.75 -5.99 10.09
C ILE A 84 5.51 -5.51 10.86
N ALA A 85 5.70 -4.93 12.05
CA ALA A 85 4.57 -4.45 12.86
C ALA A 85 3.80 -3.32 12.16
N ALA A 86 4.51 -2.34 11.58
CA ALA A 86 3.90 -1.25 10.83
C ALA A 86 3.17 -1.74 9.57
N ASN A 87 3.77 -2.67 8.83
CA ASN A 87 3.13 -3.28 7.65
C ASN A 87 1.85 -4.03 8.03
N ALA A 88 1.91 -4.81 9.10
CA ALA A 88 0.74 -5.55 9.59
C ALA A 88 -0.39 -4.60 10.00
N LEU A 89 -0.09 -3.52 10.74
CA LEU A 89 -1.08 -2.52 11.13
C LEU A 89 -1.70 -1.81 9.92
N GLY A 90 -0.88 -1.40 8.96
CA GLY A 90 -1.37 -0.75 7.74
C GLY A 90 -2.24 -1.67 6.90
N LYS A 91 -1.81 -2.93 6.67
CA LYS A 91 -2.58 -3.91 5.88
C LYS A 91 -3.89 -4.29 6.54
N LEU A 92 -3.87 -4.60 7.84
CA LEU A 92 -5.10 -4.94 8.58
C LEU A 92 -6.05 -3.73 8.59
N GLY A 93 -5.53 -2.53 8.84
CA GLY A 93 -6.32 -1.30 8.81
C GLY A 93 -6.97 -1.05 7.43
N GLY A 94 -6.19 -1.16 6.35
CA GLY A 94 -6.68 -0.99 4.98
C GLY A 94 -7.73 -2.03 4.60
N ALA A 95 -7.49 -3.30 4.93
CA ALA A 95 -8.44 -4.39 4.69
C ALA A 95 -9.75 -4.21 5.48
N MET A 96 -9.67 -3.77 6.74
CA MET A 96 -10.86 -3.48 7.55
C MET A 96 -11.64 -2.29 7.00
N LEU A 97 -10.98 -1.24 6.52
CA LEU A 97 -11.63 -0.10 5.86
C LEU A 97 -12.30 -0.54 4.55
N ALA A 98 -11.61 -1.36 3.74
CA ALA A 98 -12.14 -1.90 2.49
C ALA A 98 -13.38 -2.76 2.75
N PHE A 99 -13.30 -3.64 3.75
CA PHE A 99 -14.42 -4.46 4.18
C PHE A 99 -15.60 -3.64 4.72
N GLY A 100 -15.32 -2.68 5.59
CA GLY A 100 -16.35 -1.82 6.19
C GLY A 100 -17.09 -0.97 5.15
N LEU A 101 -16.34 -0.32 4.25
CA LEU A 101 -16.92 0.45 3.16
C LEU A 101 -17.65 -0.44 2.15
N GLY A 102 -17.08 -1.61 1.81
CA GLY A 102 -17.77 -2.60 1.00
C GLY A 102 -19.10 -3.03 1.63
N ARG A 103 -19.12 -3.29 2.94
CA ARG A 103 -20.35 -3.64 3.64
C ARG A 103 -21.37 -2.51 3.59
N ILE A 104 -20.99 -1.26 3.83
CA ILE A 104 -21.91 -0.12 3.79
C ILE A 104 -22.46 0.11 2.37
N LEU A 105 -21.61 -0.06 1.34
CA LEU A 105 -21.99 0.18 -0.04
C LEU A 105 -22.87 -0.93 -0.63
N PHE A 106 -22.70 -2.17 -0.16
CA PHE A 106 -23.38 -3.37 -0.64
C PHE A 106 -24.39 -3.97 0.35
N GLU A 107 -24.59 -3.36 1.54
CA GLU A 107 -25.79 -3.61 2.35
C GLU A 107 -26.99 -3.06 1.58
N GLU A 108 -27.59 -3.93 0.76
CA GLU A 108 -28.93 -3.72 0.21
C GLU A 108 -29.87 -3.35 1.36
N LYS A 109 -30.52 -2.19 1.23
CA LYS A 109 -31.76 -1.91 1.95
C LYS A 109 -32.86 -2.84 1.44
#